data_AF-A0A4P6D8L7-F1
#
_entry.id   AF-A0A4P6D8L7-F1
#
_cell.length_a   1.000
_cell.length_b   1.000
_cell.length_c   1.000
_cell.angle_alpha   90.00
_cell.angle_beta   90.00
_cell.angle_gamma   90.00
#
_symmetry.space_group_name_H-M   'P 1'
#
loop_
_entity.id
_entity.type
_entity.pdbx_description
1 polymer ?
#
loop_
_entity_poly.entity_id
_entity_poly.type
_entity_poly.pdbx_seq_one_letter_code
_entity_poly.pdbx_strand_id
1 'polypeptide(L)'
;KLKLSRKSLIELITEEYYNPKTGLVLDPRKDEIITLKQCLDTGFANPNRTKIRDPKNDALLTINEASEELLDLEKGILTYPYKMTLDVAYSKGYLLPTQPPMTLPEAVMQGLIDNGLILPGKTLGIKRSLEGGLLVDSPCLVHDSGLITPLEAIDGGAMDAQSGDFRGMPLDKALISGFLVPQKSFTVKEAVSTGVYSPKTGLFSGGITTNAAIQSGLLDPDTTIIRTTDGPESFKDSADKETGRIATQKGELDFSEAFRKGVIADLPRPAGIVQACEELLTGIGLFLDPRTGSYLTLDEAVKEQLIDGINTLVDTPQGTITLQEALKRKVVDPNSGTVQGLPLKD
;
A
#
# COMPACT_ATOMS: atom_id res chain seq x y z
N LYS A 1 20.94 -29.40 -18.67
CA LYS A 1 19.47 -29.61 -18.71
C LYS A 1 18.83 -28.58 -17.80
N LEU A 2 18.16 -27.55 -18.33
CA LEU A 2 17.40 -26.61 -17.50
C LEU A 2 16.34 -27.42 -16.74
N LYS A 3 16.38 -27.39 -15.40
CA LYS A 3 15.24 -27.80 -14.59
C LYS A 3 14.15 -26.76 -14.86
N LEU A 4 13.22 -27.04 -15.79
CA LEU A 4 12.02 -26.22 -15.92
C LEU A 4 11.35 -26.14 -14.55
N SER A 5 11.09 -24.91 -14.09
CA SER A 5 10.24 -24.68 -12.93
C SER A 5 8.85 -25.28 -13.22
N ARG A 6 8.27 -25.95 -12.22
CA ARG A 6 6.92 -26.52 -12.35
C ARG A 6 5.90 -25.37 -12.40
N LYS A 7 5.06 -25.37 -13.44
CA LYS A 7 4.15 -24.26 -13.72
C LYS A 7 2.97 -24.19 -12.76
N SER A 8 2.44 -23.01 -12.46
CA SER A 8 1.14 -22.86 -11.79
C SER A 8 0.00 -23.10 -12.79
N LEU A 9 -1.23 -23.34 -12.33
CA LEU A 9 -2.38 -23.42 -13.25
C LEU A 9 -2.61 -22.10 -13.97
N ILE A 10 -2.32 -20.98 -13.30
CA ILE A 10 -2.41 -19.64 -13.88
C ILE A 10 -1.40 -19.50 -15.03
N GLU A 11 -0.16 -19.95 -14.83
CA GLU A 11 0.88 -19.93 -15.88
C GLU A 11 0.51 -20.81 -17.07
N LEU A 12 -0.16 -21.94 -16.87
CA LEU A 12 -0.66 -22.75 -17.99
C LEU A 12 -1.63 -21.96 -18.88
N ILE A 13 -2.42 -21.07 -18.29
CA ILE A 13 -3.37 -20.21 -19.01
C ILE A 13 -2.64 -19.05 -19.68
N THR A 14 -1.86 -18.30 -18.91
CA THR A 14 -1.24 -17.05 -19.39
C THR A 14 -0.12 -17.29 -20.41
N GLU A 15 0.52 -18.47 -20.37
CA GLU A 15 1.52 -18.88 -21.35
C GLU A 15 0.95 -19.83 -22.44
N GLU A 16 -0.38 -19.90 -22.57
CA GLU A 16 -1.09 -20.62 -23.64
C GLU A 16 -0.84 -22.13 -23.72
N TYR A 17 -0.37 -22.76 -22.64
CA TYR A 17 -0.28 -24.23 -22.57
C TYR A 17 -1.66 -24.88 -22.43
N TYR A 18 -2.60 -24.22 -21.77
CA TYR A 18 -3.99 -24.65 -21.62
C TYR A 18 -4.81 -24.23 -22.84
N ASN A 19 -5.56 -25.16 -23.44
CA ASN A 19 -6.47 -24.88 -24.54
C ASN A 19 -7.92 -24.80 -24.03
N PRO A 20 -8.55 -23.62 -23.99
CA PRO A 20 -9.93 -23.45 -23.50
C PRO A 20 -10.98 -24.24 -24.30
N LYS A 21 -10.72 -24.55 -25.58
CA LYS A 21 -11.68 -25.28 -26.42
C LYS A 21 -11.74 -26.76 -26.07
N THR A 22 -10.63 -27.35 -25.63
CA THR A 22 -10.52 -28.78 -25.35
C THR A 22 -10.42 -29.07 -23.85
N GLY A 23 -10.00 -28.10 -23.04
CA GLY A 23 -9.70 -28.29 -21.62
C GLY A 23 -8.39 -29.02 -21.35
N LEU A 24 -7.59 -29.28 -22.39
CA LEU A 24 -6.34 -30.03 -22.33
C LEU A 24 -5.13 -29.10 -22.25
N VAL A 25 -4.00 -29.63 -21.79
CA VAL A 25 -2.73 -28.92 -21.61
C VAL A 25 -1.68 -29.50 -22.55
N LEU A 26 -0.97 -28.65 -23.27
CA LEU A 26 0.22 -29.02 -24.03
C LEU A 26 1.43 -29.11 -23.09
N ASP A 27 2.02 -30.30 -22.94
CA ASP A 27 3.29 -30.50 -22.24
C ASP A 27 4.46 -30.42 -23.25
N PRO A 28 5.18 -29.29 -23.33
CA PRO A 28 6.26 -29.09 -24.31
C PRO A 28 7.48 -29.98 -24.02
N ARG A 29 7.55 -30.64 -22.86
CA ARG A 29 8.67 -31.53 -22.52
C ARG A 29 8.61 -32.84 -23.31
N LYS A 30 7.41 -33.22 -23.75
CA LYS A 30 7.12 -34.45 -24.49
C LYS A 30 6.42 -34.20 -25.83
N ASP A 31 5.98 -32.96 -26.06
CA ASP A 31 5.14 -32.58 -27.21
C ASP A 31 3.80 -33.35 -27.22
N GLU A 32 3.22 -33.52 -26.03
CA GLU A 32 1.98 -34.28 -25.82
C GLU A 32 0.86 -33.37 -25.32
N ILE A 33 -0.37 -33.62 -25.79
CA ILE A 33 -1.58 -33.02 -25.25
C ILE A 33 -2.13 -33.95 -24.18
N ILE A 34 -2.19 -33.47 -22.93
CA ILE A 34 -2.53 -34.26 -21.74
C ILE A 34 -3.66 -33.60 -20.93
N THR A 35 -4.33 -34.36 -20.08
CA THR A 35 -5.34 -33.80 -19.16
C THR A 35 -4.67 -32.99 -18.04
N LEU A 36 -5.45 -32.12 -17.38
CA LEU A 36 -4.93 -31.37 -16.22
C LEU A 36 -4.46 -32.31 -15.10
N LYS A 37 -5.15 -33.44 -14.91
CA LYS A 37 -4.73 -34.51 -14.00
C LYS A 37 -3.35 -35.06 -14.34
N GLN A 38 -3.14 -35.48 -15.58
CA GLN A 38 -1.85 -35.99 -16.05
C GLN A 38 -0.74 -34.91 -15.96
N CYS A 39 -1.08 -33.65 -16.21
CA CYS A 39 -0.18 -32.52 -16.07
C CYS A 39 0.32 -32.34 -14.61
N LEU A 40 -0.56 -32.54 -13.62
CA LEU A 40 -0.21 -32.55 -12.20
C LEU A 40 0.62 -33.80 -11.83
N ASP A 41 0.20 -34.98 -12.27
CA ASP A 41 0.86 -36.26 -11.96
C ASP A 41 2.29 -36.34 -12.52
N THR A 42 2.50 -35.84 -13.73
CA THR A 42 3.83 -35.75 -14.37
C THR A 42 4.68 -34.59 -13.83
N GLY A 43 4.13 -33.80 -12.93
CA GLY A 43 4.78 -32.64 -12.34
C GLY A 43 5.11 -31.53 -13.34
N PHE A 44 4.39 -31.43 -14.47
CA PHE A 44 4.46 -30.24 -15.32
C PHE A 44 3.90 -29.03 -14.56
N ALA A 45 2.76 -29.24 -13.90
CA ALA A 45 2.15 -28.26 -13.00
C ALA A 45 2.47 -28.54 -11.52
N ASN A 46 2.48 -27.49 -10.71
CA ASN A 46 2.60 -27.53 -9.27
C ASN A 46 1.26 -27.18 -8.60
N PRO A 47 0.58 -28.15 -7.95
CA PRO A 47 -0.71 -27.90 -7.31
C PRO A 47 -0.64 -26.90 -6.14
N ASN A 48 0.55 -26.67 -5.58
CA ASN A 48 0.72 -25.76 -4.45
C ASN A 48 0.91 -24.30 -4.85
N ARG A 49 0.90 -23.97 -6.16
CA ARG A 49 1.07 -22.58 -6.64
C ARG A 49 -0.25 -21.90 -7.01
N THR A 50 -1.36 -22.63 -7.03
CA THR A 50 -2.69 -22.07 -7.31
C THR A 50 -3.69 -22.59 -6.28
N LYS A 51 -4.47 -21.66 -5.72
CA LYS A 51 -5.65 -21.89 -4.90
C LYS A 51 -6.91 -21.59 -5.71
N ILE A 52 -7.99 -22.29 -5.40
CA ILE A 52 -9.30 -22.07 -6.02
C ILE A 52 -10.22 -21.45 -4.98
N ARG A 53 -10.80 -20.29 -5.29
CA ARG A 53 -11.77 -19.59 -4.46
C ARG A 53 -13.14 -20.26 -4.60
N ASP A 54 -13.67 -20.78 -3.50
CA ASP A 54 -15.03 -21.33 -3.45
C ASP A 54 -16.06 -20.19 -3.36
N PRO A 55 -16.94 -20.01 -4.36
CA PRO A 55 -17.95 -18.94 -4.32
C PRO A 55 -19.03 -19.13 -3.26
N LYS A 56 -19.18 -20.32 -2.65
CA LYS A 56 -20.23 -20.57 -1.64
C LYS A 56 -19.93 -19.87 -0.31
N ASN A 57 -18.67 -19.89 0.10
CA ASN A 57 -18.23 -19.53 1.46
C ASN A 57 -16.93 -18.69 1.46
N ASP A 58 -16.44 -18.32 0.29
CA ASP A 58 -15.20 -17.56 0.09
C ASP A 58 -13.90 -18.30 0.50
N ALA A 59 -13.96 -19.62 0.69
CA ALA A 59 -12.81 -20.41 1.11
C ALA A 59 -11.76 -20.55 0.00
N LEU A 60 -10.47 -20.61 0.37
CA LEU A 60 -9.35 -20.83 -0.55
C LEU A 60 -8.89 -22.29 -0.53
N LEU A 61 -9.38 -23.06 -1.50
CA LEU A 61 -9.13 -24.48 -1.60
C LEU A 61 -7.82 -24.79 -2.35
N THR A 62 -7.11 -25.82 -1.91
CA THR A 62 -6.07 -26.49 -2.71
C THR A 62 -6.68 -27.13 -3.96
N ILE A 63 -5.84 -27.47 -4.94
CA ILE A 63 -6.29 -28.22 -6.13
C ILE A 63 -6.94 -29.56 -5.75
N ASN A 64 -6.43 -30.23 -4.71
CA ASN A 64 -6.98 -31.50 -4.24
C ASN A 64 -8.39 -31.31 -3.66
N GLU A 65 -8.57 -30.36 -2.74
CA GLU A 65 -9.88 -30.04 -2.15
C GLU A 65 -10.87 -29.57 -3.23
N ALA A 66 -10.43 -28.72 -4.15
CA ALA A 66 -11.28 -28.25 -5.24
C ALA A 66 -11.66 -29.38 -6.22
N SER A 67 -10.82 -30.39 -6.40
CA SER A 67 -11.11 -31.52 -7.30
C SER A 67 -12.26 -32.41 -6.85
N GLU A 68 -12.67 -32.30 -5.57
CA GLU A 68 -13.80 -33.05 -5.03
C GLU A 68 -15.15 -32.49 -5.50
N GLU A 69 -15.28 -31.17 -5.68
CA GLU A 69 -16.57 -30.53 -6.01
C GLU A 69 -16.52 -29.47 -7.11
N LEU A 70 -15.44 -28.69 -7.20
CA LEU A 70 -15.38 -27.45 -7.97
C LEU A 70 -14.57 -27.57 -9.27
N LEU A 71 -13.64 -28.51 -9.36
CA LEU A 71 -12.66 -28.63 -10.44
C LEU A 71 -12.67 -30.04 -11.05
N ASP A 72 -13.01 -30.15 -12.33
CA ASP A 72 -12.87 -31.41 -13.08
C ASP A 72 -11.47 -31.48 -13.70
N LEU A 73 -10.58 -32.29 -13.10
CA LEU A 73 -9.20 -32.46 -13.55
C LEU A 73 -9.06 -33.23 -14.87
N GLU A 74 -10.06 -34.02 -15.28
CA GLU A 74 -10.02 -34.74 -16.55
C GLU A 74 -10.44 -33.83 -17.70
N LYS A 75 -11.47 -33.00 -17.47
CA LYS A 75 -11.96 -32.02 -18.45
C LYS A 75 -11.22 -30.68 -18.40
N GLY A 76 -10.44 -30.41 -17.36
CA GLY A 76 -9.74 -29.14 -17.17
C GLY A 76 -10.69 -27.94 -17.13
N ILE A 77 -11.76 -28.02 -16.33
CA ILE A 77 -12.76 -26.95 -16.17
C ILE A 77 -13.18 -26.81 -14.70
N LEU A 78 -13.62 -25.62 -14.30
CA LEU A 78 -14.42 -25.49 -13.07
C LEU A 78 -15.87 -25.93 -13.35
N THR A 79 -16.47 -26.68 -12.43
CA THR A 79 -17.84 -27.21 -12.51
C THR A 79 -18.85 -26.35 -11.77
N TYR A 80 -18.41 -25.57 -10.78
CA TYR A 80 -19.22 -24.71 -9.92
C TYR A 80 -18.58 -23.31 -9.84
N PRO A 81 -19.36 -22.20 -9.78
CA PRO A 81 -20.82 -22.10 -9.61
C PRO A 81 -21.61 -22.42 -10.88
N TYR A 82 -20.93 -22.45 -12.03
CA TYR A 82 -21.39 -23.01 -13.29
C TYR A 82 -20.15 -23.50 -14.04
N LYS A 83 -20.35 -24.35 -15.05
CA LYS A 83 -19.25 -24.88 -15.85
C LYS A 83 -18.54 -23.75 -16.58
N MET A 84 -17.23 -23.63 -16.39
CA MET A 84 -16.39 -22.66 -17.09
C MET A 84 -14.97 -23.16 -17.29
N THR A 85 -14.32 -22.72 -18.35
CA THR A 85 -12.92 -23.00 -18.65
C THR A 85 -12.00 -22.26 -17.67
N LEU A 86 -10.76 -22.73 -17.53
CA LEU A 86 -9.85 -22.19 -16.51
C LEU A 86 -9.44 -20.74 -16.79
N ASP A 87 -9.34 -20.34 -18.06
CA ASP A 87 -9.11 -18.96 -18.49
C ASP A 87 -10.24 -18.03 -18.04
N VAL A 88 -11.49 -18.45 -18.23
CA VAL A 88 -12.67 -17.71 -17.74
C VAL A 88 -12.66 -17.66 -16.22
N ALA A 89 -12.36 -18.78 -15.56
CA ALA A 89 -12.29 -18.83 -14.11
C ALA A 89 -11.19 -17.91 -13.55
N TYR A 90 -10.03 -17.86 -14.18
CA TYR A 90 -8.94 -16.95 -13.83
C TYR A 90 -9.36 -15.49 -14.00
N SER A 91 -9.96 -15.14 -15.15
CA SER A 91 -10.46 -13.76 -15.40
C SER A 91 -11.50 -13.30 -14.38
N LYS A 92 -12.26 -14.24 -13.80
CA LYS A 92 -13.29 -14.00 -12.77
C LYS A 92 -12.75 -14.09 -11.34
N GLY A 93 -11.46 -14.31 -11.15
CA GLY A 93 -10.81 -14.36 -9.84
C GLY A 93 -11.05 -15.63 -9.05
N TYR A 94 -11.46 -16.73 -9.70
CA TYR A 94 -11.59 -18.04 -9.04
C TYR A 94 -10.25 -18.75 -8.86
N LEU A 95 -9.27 -18.49 -9.74
CA LEU A 95 -7.91 -19.02 -9.60
C LEU A 95 -7.04 -17.92 -9.00
N LEU A 96 -6.52 -18.17 -7.81
CA LEU A 96 -5.66 -17.24 -7.08
C LEU A 96 -4.28 -17.88 -6.88
N PRO A 97 -3.18 -17.12 -6.99
CA PRO A 97 -1.87 -17.66 -6.64
C PRO A 97 -1.83 -17.97 -5.14
N THR A 98 -1.17 -19.07 -4.75
CA THR A 98 -1.08 -19.47 -3.32
C THR A 98 -0.38 -18.44 -2.45
N GLN A 99 0.54 -17.67 -3.04
CA GLN A 99 1.08 -16.47 -2.46
C GLN A 99 0.78 -15.34 -3.44
N PRO A 100 0.03 -14.28 -3.04
CA PRO A 100 -0.12 -13.12 -3.88
C PRO A 100 1.29 -12.58 -4.21
N PRO A 101 1.54 -12.17 -5.46
CA PRO A 101 2.83 -11.61 -5.82
C PRO A 101 3.07 -10.35 -4.99
N MET A 102 4.25 -10.25 -4.40
CA MET A 102 4.63 -9.17 -3.48
C MET A 102 5.46 -8.13 -4.23
N THR A 103 5.30 -6.85 -3.93
CA THR A 103 6.22 -5.86 -4.54
C THR A 103 7.60 -5.95 -3.90
N LEU A 104 8.66 -5.56 -4.62
CA LEU A 104 10.01 -5.55 -4.07
C LEU A 104 10.12 -4.69 -2.78
N PRO A 105 9.56 -3.47 -2.70
CA PRO A 105 9.55 -2.70 -1.46
C PRO A 105 8.88 -3.44 -0.29
N GLU A 106 7.73 -4.10 -0.51
CA GLU A 106 7.05 -4.86 0.53
C GLU A 106 7.90 -6.03 1.06
N ALA A 107 8.60 -6.74 0.16
CA ALA A 107 9.48 -7.83 0.56
C ALA A 107 10.62 -7.34 1.45
N VAL A 108 11.21 -6.18 1.12
CA VAL A 108 12.23 -5.53 1.95
C VAL A 108 11.66 -5.12 3.30
N MET A 109 10.49 -4.46 3.31
CA MET A 109 9.81 -4.03 4.53
C MET A 109 9.39 -5.19 5.42
N GLN A 110 9.10 -6.37 4.88
CA GLN A 110 8.78 -7.54 5.68
C GLN A 110 10.03 -8.30 6.16
N GLY A 111 11.24 -7.82 5.84
CA GLY A 111 12.49 -8.51 6.15
C GLY A 111 12.65 -9.83 5.39
N LEU A 112 11.99 -9.96 4.23
CA LEU A 112 12.01 -11.15 3.39
C LEU A 112 13.10 -11.09 2.31
N ILE A 113 14.02 -10.12 2.39
CA ILE A 113 15.12 -9.95 1.44
C ILE A 113 16.44 -10.07 2.21
N ASP A 114 17.20 -11.10 1.91
CA ASP A 114 18.58 -11.31 2.37
C ASP A 114 19.33 -12.11 1.28
N ASN A 115 20.15 -11.41 0.49
CA ASN A 115 20.83 -11.96 -0.69
C ASN A 115 19.89 -12.73 -1.66
N GLY A 116 18.67 -12.19 -1.82
CA GLY A 116 17.55 -12.78 -2.54
C GLY A 116 16.28 -12.83 -1.69
N LEU A 117 15.17 -13.28 -2.29
CA LEU A 117 13.89 -13.48 -1.61
C LEU A 117 13.92 -14.71 -0.70
N ILE A 118 13.69 -14.50 0.59
CA ILE A 118 13.56 -15.54 1.61
C ILE A 118 12.21 -16.22 1.45
N LEU A 119 12.25 -17.53 1.27
CA LEU A 119 11.09 -18.41 1.21
C LEU A 119 11.25 -19.52 2.26
N PRO A 120 10.19 -20.24 2.64
CA PRO A 120 10.31 -21.37 3.56
C PRO A 120 11.35 -22.39 3.09
N GLY A 121 12.45 -22.50 3.83
CA GLY A 121 13.54 -23.46 3.59
C GLY A 121 14.46 -23.15 2.40
N LYS A 122 14.39 -21.96 1.77
CA LYS A 122 15.32 -21.56 0.70
C LYS A 122 15.34 -20.03 0.46
N THR A 123 16.41 -19.55 -0.13
CA THR A 123 16.49 -18.19 -0.70
C THR A 123 16.52 -18.29 -2.24
N LEU A 124 15.73 -17.45 -2.92
CA LEU A 124 15.67 -17.38 -4.38
C LEU A 124 16.19 -16.02 -4.85
N GLY A 125 17.10 -15.98 -5.82
CA GLY A 125 17.63 -14.73 -6.35
C GLY A 125 16.53 -13.80 -6.89
N ILE A 126 16.77 -12.48 -6.85
CA ILE A 126 15.76 -11.47 -7.19
C ILE A 126 15.24 -11.64 -8.62
N LYS A 127 16.12 -11.78 -9.62
CA LYS A 127 15.70 -11.97 -11.03
C LYS A 127 14.76 -13.18 -11.19
N ARG A 128 15.09 -14.31 -10.56
CA ARG A 128 14.25 -15.51 -10.59
C ARG A 128 12.94 -15.35 -9.83
N SER A 129 12.92 -14.51 -8.80
CA SER A 129 11.71 -14.22 -8.03
C SER A 129 10.74 -13.34 -8.83
N LEU A 130 11.27 -12.39 -9.61
CA LEU A 130 10.52 -11.57 -10.57
C LEU A 130 10.00 -12.42 -11.73
N GLU A 131 10.89 -13.15 -12.43
CA GLU A 131 10.51 -14.05 -13.54
C GLU A 131 9.54 -15.16 -13.10
N GLY A 132 9.64 -15.61 -11.85
CA GLY A 132 8.75 -16.63 -11.26
C GLY A 132 7.43 -16.08 -10.72
N GLY A 133 7.19 -14.77 -10.86
CA GLY A 133 5.97 -14.10 -10.40
C GLY A 133 5.78 -14.11 -8.88
N LEU A 134 6.84 -14.30 -8.09
CA LEU A 134 6.80 -14.15 -6.63
C LEU A 134 6.99 -12.69 -6.22
N LEU A 135 7.80 -11.96 -6.99
CA LEU A 135 7.93 -10.51 -6.91
C LEU A 135 7.26 -9.84 -8.10
N VAL A 136 6.59 -8.71 -7.86
CA VAL A 136 6.01 -7.88 -8.91
C VAL A 136 7.10 -6.99 -9.51
N ASP A 137 7.29 -7.09 -10.82
CA ASP A 137 8.16 -6.18 -11.57
C ASP A 137 7.41 -4.89 -11.92
N SER A 138 7.42 -3.95 -10.98
CA SER A 138 6.79 -2.63 -11.12
C SER A 138 7.78 -1.52 -10.78
N PRO A 139 7.66 -0.32 -11.39
CA PRO A 139 8.63 0.75 -11.18
C PRO A 139 8.72 1.12 -9.70
N CYS A 140 9.87 0.94 -9.07
CA CYS A 140 10.06 1.24 -7.65
C CYS A 140 11.47 1.70 -7.31
N LEU A 141 12.38 1.76 -8.28
CA LEU A 141 13.76 2.16 -8.09
C LEU A 141 13.99 3.55 -8.67
N VAL A 142 14.53 4.47 -7.86
CA VAL A 142 14.89 5.82 -8.32
C VAL A 142 16.21 5.75 -9.08
N HIS A 143 16.11 6.00 -10.37
CA HIS A 143 17.24 6.07 -11.30
C HIS A 143 17.34 7.48 -11.92
N ASP A 144 18.45 7.76 -12.60
CA ASP A 144 18.71 9.10 -13.18
C ASP A 144 17.69 9.48 -14.27
N SER A 145 17.08 8.46 -14.88
CA SER A 145 16.03 8.56 -15.89
C SER A 145 14.60 8.60 -15.31
N GLY A 146 14.46 8.62 -13.99
CA GLY A 146 13.19 8.50 -13.28
C GLY A 146 13.01 7.14 -12.59
N LEU A 147 11.77 6.78 -12.27
CA LEU A 147 11.46 5.48 -11.67
C LEU A 147 11.57 4.36 -12.71
N ILE A 148 12.32 3.31 -12.36
CA ILE A 148 12.48 2.11 -13.19
C ILE A 148 12.07 0.85 -12.41
N THR A 149 11.81 -0.22 -13.14
CA THR A 149 11.51 -1.55 -12.59
C THR A 149 12.79 -2.28 -12.13
N PRO A 150 12.68 -3.26 -11.22
CA PRO A 150 13.78 -4.15 -10.89
C PRO A 150 14.41 -4.87 -12.09
N LEU A 151 13.61 -5.38 -13.05
CA LEU A 151 14.17 -6.03 -14.23
C LEU A 151 14.95 -5.05 -15.13
N GLU A 152 14.44 -3.84 -15.35
CA GLU A 152 15.19 -2.79 -16.08
C GLU A 152 16.51 -2.44 -15.38
N ALA A 153 16.50 -2.33 -14.04
CA ALA A 153 17.70 -2.05 -13.26
C ALA A 153 18.72 -3.20 -13.34
N ILE A 154 18.26 -4.45 -13.33
CA ILE A 154 19.12 -5.64 -13.47
C ILE A 154 19.72 -5.71 -14.87
N ASP A 155 18.90 -5.55 -15.91
CA ASP A 155 19.35 -5.64 -17.29
C ASP A 155 20.27 -4.44 -17.66
N GLY A 156 20.06 -3.29 -17.02
CA GLY A 156 20.95 -2.12 -17.09
C GLY A 156 22.20 -2.21 -16.19
N GLY A 157 22.35 -3.27 -15.39
CA GLY A 157 23.50 -3.48 -14.50
C GLY A 157 23.53 -2.56 -13.27
N ALA A 158 22.46 -1.79 -13.01
CA ALA A 158 22.31 -0.98 -11.81
C ALA A 158 21.91 -1.81 -10.59
N MET A 159 21.44 -3.05 -10.77
CA MET A 159 21.01 -3.95 -9.70
C MET A 159 21.60 -5.35 -9.86
N ASP A 160 22.06 -5.98 -8.77
CA ASP A 160 22.50 -7.37 -8.80
C ASP A 160 21.29 -8.33 -8.91
N ALA A 161 21.37 -9.28 -9.85
CA ALA A 161 20.29 -10.21 -10.15
C ALA A 161 20.01 -11.23 -9.04
N GLN A 162 20.98 -11.50 -8.16
CA GLN A 162 20.89 -12.47 -7.08
C GLN A 162 20.53 -11.78 -5.76
N SER A 163 21.36 -10.85 -5.30
CA SER A 163 21.20 -10.18 -4.00
C SER A 163 20.13 -9.11 -4.01
N GLY A 164 19.97 -8.44 -5.16
CA GLY A 164 19.15 -7.26 -5.30
C GLY A 164 19.86 -5.96 -4.96
N ASP A 165 21.17 -5.98 -4.68
CA ASP A 165 21.90 -4.74 -4.35
C ASP A 165 21.76 -3.75 -5.50
N PHE A 166 21.19 -2.58 -5.20
CA PHE A 166 20.93 -1.53 -6.16
C PHE A 166 21.99 -0.44 -6.03
N ARG A 167 22.74 -0.19 -7.10
CA ARG A 167 23.88 0.76 -7.14
C ARG A 167 24.93 0.44 -6.07
N GLY A 168 25.13 -0.86 -5.79
CA GLY A 168 26.04 -1.35 -4.74
C GLY A 168 25.51 -1.17 -3.31
N MET A 169 24.24 -0.82 -3.15
CA MET A 169 23.57 -0.63 -1.87
C MET A 169 22.54 -1.74 -1.61
N PRO A 170 22.58 -2.38 -0.43
CA PRO A 170 21.51 -3.28 0.02
C PRO A 170 20.13 -2.63 -0.02
N LEU A 171 19.09 -3.42 -0.33
CA LEU A 171 17.75 -2.89 -0.60
C LEU A 171 17.07 -2.25 0.61
N ASP A 172 17.36 -2.70 1.83
CA ASP A 172 16.93 -2.06 3.08
C ASP A 172 17.48 -0.63 3.21
N LYS A 173 18.76 -0.45 2.88
CA LYS A 173 19.40 0.87 2.84
C LYS A 173 18.90 1.71 1.68
N ALA A 174 18.64 1.09 0.53
CA ALA A 174 18.06 1.77 -0.62
C ALA A 174 16.66 2.30 -0.30
N LEU A 175 15.85 1.54 0.45
CA LEU A 175 14.54 1.96 0.95
C LEU A 175 14.66 3.17 1.87
N ILE A 176 15.50 3.11 2.89
CA ILE A 176 15.70 4.22 3.86
C ILE A 176 16.23 5.48 3.16
N SER A 177 17.10 5.31 2.16
CA SER A 177 17.71 6.42 1.41
C SER A 177 16.81 6.98 0.30
N GLY A 178 15.58 6.44 0.14
CA GLY A 178 14.62 6.87 -0.89
C GLY A 178 14.95 6.40 -2.32
N PHE A 179 15.91 5.48 -2.49
CA PHE A 179 16.23 4.87 -3.78
C PHE A 179 15.30 3.70 -4.14
N LEU A 180 14.66 3.08 -3.14
CA LEU A 180 13.57 2.11 -3.33
C LEU A 180 12.30 2.71 -2.73
N VAL A 181 11.25 2.85 -3.54
CA VAL A 181 10.04 3.59 -3.19
C VAL A 181 8.85 2.64 -3.10
N PRO A 182 8.19 2.55 -1.93
CA PRO A 182 6.92 1.85 -1.79
C PRO A 182 5.85 2.47 -2.71
N GLN A 183 5.11 1.61 -3.41
CA GLN A 183 3.98 2.05 -4.25
C GLN A 183 2.80 2.59 -3.42
N LYS A 184 2.70 2.16 -2.15
CA LYS A 184 1.69 2.63 -1.22
C LYS A 184 2.38 3.28 -0.02
N SER A 185 2.07 4.56 0.19
CA SER A 185 2.30 5.23 1.46
C SER A 185 1.09 4.99 2.36
N PHE A 186 1.33 4.75 3.64
CA PHE A 186 0.28 4.61 4.64
C PHE A 186 0.17 5.90 5.42
N THR A 187 -1.05 6.40 5.63
CA THR A 187 -1.28 7.36 6.70
C THR A 187 -0.98 6.72 8.06
N VAL A 188 -0.72 7.52 9.10
CA VAL A 188 -0.47 6.99 10.46
C VAL A 188 -1.62 6.10 10.93
N LYS A 189 -2.88 6.49 10.66
CA LYS A 189 -4.05 5.68 10.98
C LYS A 189 -4.12 4.39 10.20
N GLU A 190 -3.88 4.44 8.89
CA GLU A 190 -3.87 3.23 8.07
C GLU A 190 -2.83 2.25 8.58
N ALA A 191 -1.60 2.69 8.85
CA ALA A 191 -0.52 1.85 9.35
C ALA A 191 -0.88 1.15 10.67
N VAL A 192 -1.59 1.85 11.57
CA VAL A 192 -2.14 1.25 12.81
C VAL A 192 -3.24 0.24 12.49
N SER A 193 -4.20 0.61 11.64
CA SER A 193 -5.39 -0.21 11.35
C SER A 193 -5.09 -1.48 10.55
N THR A 194 -4.05 -1.47 9.72
CA THR A 194 -3.61 -2.59 8.90
C THR A 194 -2.55 -3.46 9.58
N GLY A 195 -2.09 -3.06 10.77
CA GLY A 195 -1.08 -3.79 11.54
C GLY A 195 0.35 -3.65 11.01
N VAL A 196 0.59 -2.70 10.08
CA VAL A 196 1.94 -2.38 9.59
C VAL A 196 2.77 -1.77 10.72
N TYR A 197 2.16 -0.98 11.59
CA TYR A 197 2.73 -0.51 12.86
C TYR A 197 2.40 -1.48 14.00
N SER A 198 3.39 -1.81 14.83
CA SER A 198 3.25 -2.66 16.01
C SER A 198 3.22 -1.82 17.29
N PRO A 199 2.07 -1.69 17.99
CA PRO A 199 1.97 -0.97 19.26
C PRO A 199 2.90 -1.50 20.36
N LYS A 200 3.18 -2.80 20.31
CA LYS A 200 4.04 -3.47 21.29
C LYS A 200 5.49 -3.01 21.19
N THR A 201 6.00 -2.83 19.97
CA THR A 201 7.41 -2.48 19.72
C THR A 201 7.60 -1.01 19.40
N GLY A 202 6.55 -0.31 18.95
CA GLY A 202 6.65 1.06 18.41
C GLY A 202 7.27 1.13 17.01
N LEU A 203 7.52 -0.02 16.39
CA LEU A 203 8.17 -0.13 15.09
C LEU A 203 7.17 -0.53 14.01
N PHE A 204 7.51 -0.19 12.78
CA PHE A 204 6.83 -0.65 11.58
C PHE A 204 7.34 -2.05 11.20
N SER A 205 6.63 -2.68 10.26
CA SER A 205 7.01 -3.98 9.70
C SER A 205 8.49 -4.00 9.31
N GLY A 206 9.17 -5.10 9.61
CA GLY A 206 10.62 -5.23 9.38
C GLY A 206 11.50 -4.54 10.43
N GLY A 207 10.92 -4.01 11.52
CA GLY A 207 11.69 -3.33 12.56
C GLY A 207 12.08 -1.90 12.18
N ILE A 208 11.36 -1.30 11.24
CA ILE A 208 11.61 0.05 10.73
C ILE A 208 11.13 1.08 11.77
N THR A 209 11.95 2.09 12.07
CA THR A 209 11.57 3.20 12.97
C THR A 209 10.61 4.17 12.28
N THR A 210 9.90 4.99 13.05
CA THR A 210 9.01 6.02 12.48
C THR A 210 9.79 6.99 11.58
N ASN A 211 11.03 7.34 11.95
CA ASN A 211 11.88 8.20 11.13
C ASN A 211 12.15 7.58 9.74
N ALA A 212 12.58 6.33 9.73
CA ALA A 212 12.89 5.60 8.51
C ALA A 212 11.63 5.37 7.65
N ALA A 213 10.48 5.13 8.29
CA ALA A 213 9.21 4.98 7.60
C ALA A 213 8.79 6.28 6.87
N ILE A 214 8.98 7.45 7.49
CA ILE A 214 8.72 8.75 6.85
C ILE A 214 9.71 9.00 5.71
N GLN A 215 11.01 8.78 5.94
CA GLN A 215 12.05 9.05 4.93
C GLN A 215 11.95 8.15 3.69
N SER A 216 11.56 6.89 3.87
CA SER A 216 11.34 5.94 2.77
C SER A 216 10.02 6.13 2.03
N GLY A 217 9.16 7.06 2.48
CA GLY A 217 7.82 7.26 1.93
C GLY A 217 6.81 6.16 2.31
N LEU A 218 7.18 5.23 3.19
CA LEU A 218 6.27 4.22 3.74
C LEU A 218 5.15 4.86 4.57
N LEU A 219 5.47 5.89 5.34
CA LEU A 219 4.54 6.62 6.19
C LEU A 219 4.34 8.04 5.67
N ASP A 220 3.09 8.39 5.38
CA ASP A 220 2.65 9.75 5.16
C ASP A 220 2.06 10.32 6.46
N PRO A 221 2.77 11.22 7.15
CA PRO A 221 2.28 11.86 8.37
C PRO A 221 1.51 13.16 8.11
N ASP A 222 1.40 13.62 6.86
CA ASP A 222 0.95 15.00 6.54
C ASP A 222 -0.54 15.24 6.83
N THR A 223 -1.33 14.17 6.97
CA THR A 223 -2.74 14.23 7.38
C THR A 223 -2.93 14.04 8.88
N THR A 224 -1.87 13.82 9.65
CA THR A 224 -1.97 13.44 11.05
C THR A 224 -1.62 14.60 11.99
N ILE A 225 -2.56 14.94 12.87
CA ILE A 225 -2.46 16.00 13.87
C ILE A 225 -2.32 15.41 15.27
N ILE A 226 -1.49 16.05 16.09
CA ILE A 226 -1.37 15.74 17.52
C ILE A 226 -2.06 16.87 18.30
N ARG A 227 -3.02 16.50 19.14
CA ARG A 227 -3.71 17.42 20.06
C ARG A 227 -2.92 17.53 21.35
N THR A 228 -2.38 18.71 21.64
CA THR A 228 -1.70 19.01 22.91
C THR A 228 -2.49 20.04 23.71
N THR A 229 -2.06 20.28 24.94
CA THR A 229 -2.67 21.33 25.79
C THR A 229 -2.33 22.73 25.31
N ASP A 230 -1.23 22.89 24.56
CA ASP A 230 -0.72 24.19 24.10
C ASP A 230 -1.21 24.52 22.68
N GLY A 231 -1.80 23.54 21.99
CA GLY A 231 -2.39 23.70 20.67
C GLY A 231 -2.25 22.42 19.84
N PRO A 232 -2.63 22.47 18.56
CA PRO A 232 -2.31 21.40 17.63
C PRO A 232 -0.84 21.43 17.26
N GLU A 233 -0.25 20.25 17.10
CA GLU A 233 1.13 20.05 16.64
C GLU A 233 1.17 19.05 15.48
N SER A 234 2.22 19.16 14.65
CA SER A 234 2.41 18.24 13.54
C SER A 234 2.92 16.89 14.04
N PHE A 235 2.51 15.80 13.40
CA PHE A 235 3.04 14.48 13.74
C PHE A 235 4.57 14.42 13.61
N LYS A 236 5.14 15.11 12.62
CA LYS A 236 6.60 15.12 12.38
C LYS A 236 7.37 15.79 13.52
N ASP A 237 6.75 16.68 14.29
CA ASP A 237 7.44 17.44 15.33
C ASP A 237 7.30 16.78 16.71
N SER A 238 6.12 16.22 17.05
CA SER A 238 5.89 15.68 18.40
C SER A 238 6.06 14.17 18.53
N ALA A 239 6.02 13.40 17.43
CA ALA A 239 6.24 11.95 17.51
C ALA A 239 7.72 11.62 17.74
N ASP A 240 8.00 10.76 18.72
CA ASP A 240 9.33 10.17 18.87
C ASP A 240 9.59 9.24 17.68
N LYS A 241 10.53 9.66 16.84
CA LYS A 241 10.78 9.01 15.56
C LYS A 241 11.56 7.69 15.70
N GLU A 242 12.19 7.45 16.84
CA GLU A 242 12.97 6.25 17.13
C GLU A 242 12.12 5.22 17.88
N THR A 243 11.38 5.65 18.91
CA THR A 243 10.54 4.74 19.71
C THR A 243 9.15 4.54 19.13
N GLY A 244 8.71 5.41 18.21
CA GLY A 244 7.37 5.38 17.61
C GLY A 244 6.26 5.56 18.62
N ARG A 245 6.44 6.55 19.52
CA ARG A 245 5.49 6.89 20.59
C ARG A 245 5.26 8.40 20.63
N ILE A 246 4.14 8.79 21.24
CA ILE A 246 3.82 10.19 21.54
C ILE A 246 3.98 10.42 23.03
N ALA A 247 4.81 11.38 23.40
CA ALA A 247 4.92 11.83 24.78
C ALA A 247 3.69 12.66 25.15
N THR A 248 3.07 12.36 26.30
CA THR A 248 1.98 13.15 26.87
C THR A 248 2.26 13.46 28.33
N GLN A 249 1.50 14.39 28.92
CA GLN A 249 1.58 14.68 30.36
C GLN A 249 1.29 13.45 31.25
N LYS A 250 0.58 12.45 30.72
CA LYS A 250 0.21 11.21 31.42
C LYS A 250 1.16 10.04 31.11
N GLY A 251 2.28 10.31 30.44
CA GLY A 251 3.22 9.31 29.96
C GLY A 251 3.17 9.13 28.44
N GLU A 252 3.93 8.16 27.94
CA GLU A 252 4.00 7.87 26.51
C GLU A 252 2.85 6.98 26.05
N LEU A 253 2.36 7.24 24.85
CA LEU A 253 1.35 6.44 24.18
C LEU A 253 1.91 5.89 22.87
N ASP A 254 1.60 4.64 22.53
CA ASP A 254 1.74 4.18 21.15
C ASP A 254 0.68 4.82 20.24
N PHE A 255 0.85 4.75 18.92
CA PHE A 255 -0.07 5.42 17.99
C PHE A 255 -1.50 4.88 18.07
N SER A 256 -1.69 3.58 18.35
CA SER A 256 -3.03 2.98 18.50
C SER A 256 -3.75 3.51 19.74
N GLU A 257 -3.04 3.59 20.87
CA GLU A 257 -3.57 4.22 22.08
C GLU A 257 -3.86 5.70 21.90
N ALA A 258 -2.97 6.41 21.20
CA ALA A 258 -3.11 7.83 20.97
C ALA A 258 -4.34 8.15 20.10
N PHE A 259 -4.64 7.36 19.06
CA PHE A 259 -5.90 7.47 18.32
C PHE A 259 -7.12 7.20 19.21
N ARG A 260 -7.10 6.11 19.99
CA ARG A 260 -8.23 5.73 20.85
C ARG A 260 -8.54 6.77 21.92
N LYS A 261 -7.51 7.47 22.41
CA LYS A 261 -7.62 8.54 23.41
C LYS A 261 -7.87 9.91 22.79
N GLY A 262 -7.91 10.03 21.46
CA GLY A 262 -8.07 11.30 20.76
C GLY A 262 -6.86 12.24 20.88
N VAL A 263 -5.68 11.71 21.20
CA VAL A 263 -4.43 12.49 21.19
C VAL A 263 -3.95 12.69 19.76
N ILE A 264 -4.18 11.71 18.88
CA ILE A 264 -3.91 11.83 17.44
C ILE A 264 -5.23 11.85 16.67
N ALA A 265 -5.27 12.63 15.59
CA ALA A 265 -6.38 12.70 14.64
C ALA A 265 -5.89 12.67 13.20
N ASP A 266 -6.73 12.16 12.30
CA ASP A 266 -6.54 12.37 10.86
C ASP A 266 -7.41 13.51 10.38
N LEU A 267 -6.83 14.35 9.54
CA LEU A 267 -7.46 15.48 8.91
C LEU A 267 -7.39 15.34 7.38
N PRO A 268 -8.53 15.25 6.67
CA PRO A 268 -8.53 15.25 5.22
C PRO A 268 -8.01 16.59 4.68
N ARG A 269 -7.37 16.56 3.51
CA ARG A 269 -7.02 17.78 2.76
C ARG A 269 -7.73 17.82 1.39
N PRO A 270 -8.38 18.94 1.04
CA PRO A 270 -8.62 20.10 1.91
C PRO A 270 -9.63 19.76 3.03
N ALA A 271 -9.45 20.37 4.21
CA ALA A 271 -10.36 20.20 5.34
C ALA A 271 -11.56 21.14 5.22
N GLY A 272 -12.73 20.71 5.68
CA GLY A 272 -13.86 21.63 5.88
C GLY A 272 -13.54 22.63 6.99
N ILE A 273 -14.09 23.86 6.91
CA ILE A 273 -13.74 24.93 7.86
C ILE A 273 -13.98 24.56 9.32
N VAL A 274 -15.08 23.88 9.64
CA VAL A 274 -15.41 23.51 11.03
C VAL A 274 -14.33 22.59 11.60
N GLN A 275 -13.97 21.54 10.87
CA GLN A 275 -12.94 20.60 11.29
C GLN A 275 -11.56 21.27 11.33
N ALA A 276 -11.24 22.16 10.40
CA ALA A 276 -9.99 22.94 10.44
C ALA A 276 -9.93 23.84 11.69
N CYS A 277 -11.05 24.46 12.07
CA CYS A 277 -11.13 25.27 13.29
C CYS A 277 -10.98 24.43 14.57
N GLU A 278 -11.48 23.19 14.57
CA GLU A 278 -11.37 22.28 15.72
C GLU A 278 -9.95 21.70 15.86
N GLU A 279 -9.33 21.34 14.74
CA GLU A 279 -8.11 20.54 14.72
C GLU A 279 -6.83 21.35 14.48
N LEU A 280 -6.90 22.51 13.84
CA LEU A 280 -5.71 23.25 13.39
C LEU A 280 -5.59 24.66 13.95
N LEU A 281 -6.71 25.26 14.41
CA LEU A 281 -6.71 26.64 14.88
C LEU A 281 -6.02 26.77 16.23
N THR A 282 -5.02 27.64 16.27
CA THR A 282 -4.26 27.95 17.49
C THR A 282 -4.92 29.05 18.32
N GLY A 283 -4.50 29.19 19.58
CA GLY A 283 -4.97 30.28 20.46
C GLY A 283 -4.63 31.70 19.96
N ILE A 284 -3.71 31.83 19.00
CA ILE A 284 -3.35 33.10 18.36
C ILE A 284 -4.10 33.36 17.04
N GLY A 285 -5.04 32.48 16.66
CA GLY A 285 -5.89 32.66 15.48
C GLY A 285 -5.30 32.21 14.15
N LEU A 286 -4.17 31.48 14.16
CA LEU A 286 -3.56 30.91 12.96
C LEU A 286 -3.82 29.40 12.87
N PHE A 287 -3.84 28.86 11.65
CA PHE A 287 -4.01 27.43 11.37
C PHE A 287 -2.65 26.76 11.19
N LEU A 288 -2.41 25.66 11.90
CA LEU A 288 -1.24 24.82 11.65
C LEU A 288 -1.37 24.08 10.30
N ASP A 289 -0.38 24.22 9.41
CA ASP A 289 -0.16 23.29 8.30
C ASP A 289 0.71 22.11 8.82
N PRO A 290 0.16 20.90 9.01
CA PRO A 290 0.93 19.75 9.52
C PRO A 290 2.01 19.20 8.59
N ARG A 291 1.97 19.51 7.29
CA ARG A 291 2.98 19.04 6.34
C ARG A 291 4.27 19.82 6.53
N THR A 292 4.15 21.13 6.76
CA THR A 292 5.28 22.07 6.85
C THR A 292 5.61 22.50 8.27
N GLY A 293 4.71 22.27 9.23
CA GLY A 293 4.81 22.81 10.60
C GLY A 293 4.58 24.32 10.69
N SER A 294 4.14 24.96 9.60
CA SER A 294 3.98 26.42 9.53
C SER A 294 2.59 26.86 9.99
N TYR A 295 2.49 28.06 10.53
CA TYR A 295 1.20 28.67 10.90
C TYR A 295 0.73 29.60 9.80
N LEU A 296 -0.47 29.35 9.30
CA LEU A 296 -1.09 30.04 8.18
C LEU A 296 -2.27 30.89 8.67
N THR A 297 -2.45 32.05 8.03
CA THR A 297 -3.72 32.78 8.07
C THR A 297 -4.82 31.97 7.36
N LEU A 298 -6.09 32.34 7.54
CA LEU A 298 -7.20 31.67 6.86
C LEU A 298 -7.07 31.77 5.33
N ASP A 299 -6.68 32.93 4.80
CA ASP A 299 -6.50 33.14 3.37
C ASP A 299 -5.35 32.28 2.80
N GLU A 300 -4.23 32.19 3.52
CA GLU A 300 -3.13 31.29 3.17
C GLU A 300 -3.56 29.82 3.24
N ALA A 301 -4.29 29.41 4.28
CA ALA A 301 -4.78 28.05 4.43
C ALA A 301 -5.73 27.63 3.30
N VAL A 302 -6.57 28.55 2.80
CA VAL A 302 -7.42 28.30 1.62
C VAL A 302 -6.58 28.21 0.34
N LYS A 303 -5.59 29.09 0.16
CA LYS A 303 -4.71 29.10 -1.03
C LYS A 303 -3.83 27.84 -1.11
N GLU A 304 -3.30 27.39 0.03
CA GLU A 304 -2.48 26.18 0.16
C GLU A 304 -3.31 24.88 0.16
N GLN A 305 -4.63 24.98 -0.08
CA GLN A 305 -5.56 23.85 -0.07
C GLN A 305 -5.55 23.05 1.26
N LEU A 306 -5.17 23.70 2.36
CA LEU A 306 -5.34 23.18 3.70
C LEU A 306 -6.83 23.20 4.08
N ILE A 307 -7.54 24.26 3.71
CA ILE A 307 -8.97 24.45 3.97
C ILE A 307 -9.73 24.57 2.64
N ASP A 308 -10.88 23.91 2.55
CA ASP A 308 -11.72 23.90 1.35
C ASP A 308 -12.46 25.22 1.21
N GLY A 309 -11.87 26.17 0.48
CA GLY A 309 -12.51 27.45 0.19
C GLY A 309 -13.63 27.38 -0.85
N ILE A 310 -13.71 26.31 -1.64
CA ILE A 310 -14.62 26.19 -2.80
C ILE A 310 -15.96 25.64 -2.35
N ASN A 311 -15.96 24.57 -1.54
CA ASN A 311 -17.19 23.92 -1.09
C ASN A 311 -17.65 24.40 0.30
N THR A 312 -16.81 25.13 1.05
CA THR A 312 -17.26 25.81 2.27
C THR A 312 -18.14 27.00 1.89
N LEU A 313 -19.36 27.02 2.43
CA LEU A 313 -20.32 28.11 2.26
C LEU A 313 -20.32 29.01 3.49
N VAL A 314 -20.44 30.31 3.25
CA VAL A 314 -20.51 31.37 4.25
C VAL A 314 -21.77 32.18 4.01
N ASP A 315 -22.60 32.29 5.04
CA ASP A 315 -23.78 33.15 5.01
C ASP A 315 -23.38 34.61 5.22
N THR A 316 -23.79 35.47 4.28
CA THR A 316 -23.58 36.92 4.36
C THR A 316 -24.93 37.63 4.27
N PRO A 317 -25.04 38.91 4.67
CA PRO A 317 -26.28 39.68 4.49
C PRO A 317 -26.72 39.81 3.03
N GLN A 318 -25.81 39.62 2.07
CA GLN A 318 -26.12 39.66 0.64
C GLN A 318 -26.45 38.26 0.06
N GLY A 319 -26.48 37.22 0.89
CA GLY A 319 -26.71 35.83 0.53
C GLY A 319 -25.51 34.92 0.84
N THR A 320 -25.70 33.62 0.59
CA THR A 320 -24.66 32.60 0.80
C THR A 320 -23.66 32.61 -0.35
N ILE A 321 -22.37 32.67 -0.02
CA ILE A 321 -21.26 32.62 -0.99
C ILE A 321 -20.20 31.63 -0.52
N THR A 322 -19.26 31.25 -1.38
CA THR A 322 -18.15 30.38 -0.97
C THR A 322 -17.16 31.12 -0.07
N LEU A 323 -16.46 30.41 0.80
CA LEU A 323 -15.43 30.97 1.67
C LEU A 323 -14.33 31.69 0.86
N GLN A 324 -13.90 31.10 -0.25
CA GLN A 324 -12.91 31.71 -1.15
C GLN A 324 -13.39 33.06 -1.71
N GLU A 325 -14.67 33.15 -2.10
CA GLU A 325 -15.24 34.42 -2.58
C GLU A 325 -15.44 35.42 -1.44
N ALA A 326 -15.82 34.95 -0.24
CA ALA A 326 -15.97 35.80 0.94
C ALA A 326 -14.64 36.44 1.37
N LEU A 327 -13.54 35.69 1.31
CA LEU A 327 -12.18 36.19 1.54
C LEU A 327 -11.77 37.21 0.48
N LYS A 328 -12.02 36.91 -0.81
CA LYS A 328 -11.72 37.82 -1.92
C LYS A 328 -12.47 39.15 -1.81
N ARG A 329 -13.73 39.12 -1.36
CA ARG A 329 -14.58 40.30 -1.11
C ARG A 329 -14.26 41.00 0.21
N LYS A 330 -13.35 40.45 1.04
CA LYS A 330 -13.03 40.93 2.40
C LYS A 330 -14.25 40.99 3.32
N VAL A 331 -15.22 40.11 3.10
CA VAL A 331 -16.40 39.93 3.97
C VAL A 331 -16.02 39.07 5.18
N VAL A 332 -15.06 38.15 4.99
CA VAL A 332 -14.36 37.41 6.03
C VAL A 332 -13.00 38.07 6.24
N ASP A 333 -12.61 38.29 7.49
CA ASP A 333 -11.26 38.75 7.82
C ASP A 333 -10.24 37.62 7.54
N PRO A 334 -9.23 37.86 6.70
CA PRO A 334 -8.31 36.82 6.23
C PRO A 334 -7.38 36.28 7.32
N ASN A 335 -7.21 36.98 8.44
CA ASN A 335 -6.29 36.60 9.52
C ASN A 335 -7.02 35.91 10.66
N SER A 336 -8.17 36.45 11.07
CA SER A 336 -8.96 36.00 12.22
C SER A 336 -10.09 35.04 11.84
N GLY A 337 -10.43 34.95 10.56
CA GLY A 337 -11.57 34.17 10.09
C GLY A 337 -12.90 34.63 10.66
N THR A 338 -13.03 35.92 10.99
CA THR A 338 -14.29 36.45 11.51
C THR A 338 -15.17 37.00 10.39
N VAL A 339 -16.48 36.74 10.48
CA VAL A 339 -17.51 37.39 9.66
C VAL A 339 -18.20 38.41 10.54
N GLN A 340 -18.00 39.71 10.26
CA GLN A 340 -18.62 40.80 11.04
C GLN A 340 -18.35 40.73 12.56
N GLY A 341 -17.21 40.18 12.96
CA GLY A 341 -16.84 40.02 14.38
C GLY A 341 -17.30 38.71 15.03
N LEU A 342 -18.01 37.84 14.31
CA LEU A 342 -18.32 36.48 14.75
C LEU A 342 -17.28 35.48 14.21
N PRO A 343 -16.79 34.51 15.00
CA PRO A 343 -15.89 33.46 14.53
C PRO A 343 -16.50 32.61 13.41
N LEU A 344 -15.71 32.12 12.45
CA LEU A 344 -16.17 31.27 11.34
C LEU A 344 -16.85 29.94 11.74
N LYS A 345 -16.76 29.57 13.02
CA LYS A 345 -17.39 28.37 13.58
C LYS A 345 -18.82 28.59 14.07
N ASP A 346 -19.24 29.84 14.24
CA ASP A 346 -20.51 30.26 14.85
C ASP A 346 -21.45 30.86 13.77
#